data_AF-A0A2S2NXW7-F1
#
_entry.id   AF-A0A2S2NXW7-F1
#
_cell.length_a   1.000
_cell.length_b   1.000
_cell.length_c   1.000
_cell.angle_alpha   90.00
_cell.angle_beta   90.00
_cell.angle_gamma   90.00
#
_symmetry.space_group_name_H-M   'P 1'
#
loop_
_entity.id
_entity.type
_entity.pdbx_description
1 polymer ?
#
loop_
_entity_poly.entity_id
_entity_poly.type
_entity_poly.pdbx_seq_one_letter_code
_entity_poly.pdbx_strand_id
1 'polypeptide(L)'
;LNGVPNNITAVVNLTGEPIMVPFKRFGSNLKQKIWISRVGSTMLLTDLLNSTKCKPDVFITITSTDMYPSDGVHTEKFIPSDQMIDCNFFTRLGIDWEEASKNFLFRRISIRTGLHYVI
;
A
#
# COMPACT_ATOMS: atom_id res chain seq x y z
N LEU A 1 7.41 -18.68 -15.28
CA LEU A 1 7.89 -17.81 -14.19
C LEU A 1 7.55 -18.48 -12.87
N ASN A 2 8.56 -18.88 -12.10
CA ASN A 2 8.43 -19.73 -10.91
C ASN A 2 8.16 -18.89 -9.65
N GLY A 3 6.95 -18.32 -9.52
CA GLY A 3 6.37 -17.81 -8.26
C GLY A 3 7.33 -17.17 -7.24
N VAL A 4 7.06 -17.42 -5.95
CA VAL A 4 7.99 -17.10 -4.85
C VAL A 4 8.97 -18.27 -4.68
N PRO A 5 10.27 -18.01 -4.42
CA PRO A 5 11.24 -19.07 -4.14
C PRO A 5 10.81 -19.98 -2.99
N ASN A 6 11.31 -21.21 -2.99
CA ASN A 6 11.09 -22.13 -1.87
C ASN A 6 11.74 -21.58 -0.59
N ASN A 7 11.18 -21.93 0.57
CA ASN A 7 11.68 -21.57 1.91
C ASN A 7 11.66 -20.07 2.25
N ILE A 8 10.77 -19.30 1.61
CA ILE A 8 10.49 -17.92 2.01
C ILE A 8 9.46 -17.92 3.15
N THR A 9 9.84 -17.37 4.30
CA THR A 9 8.97 -17.27 5.49
C THR A 9 8.20 -15.95 5.52
N ALA A 10 8.73 -14.89 4.93
CA ALA A 10 8.11 -13.58 4.92
C ALA A 10 8.33 -12.86 3.59
N VAL A 11 7.32 -12.09 3.18
CA VAL A 11 7.42 -11.17 2.05
C VAL A 11 7.12 -9.76 2.55
N VAL A 12 8.02 -8.83 2.26
CA VAL A 12 7.89 -7.41 2.63
C VAL A 12 7.78 -6.58 1.36
N ASN A 13 6.62 -5.98 1.14
CA ASN A 13 6.37 -5.10 0.00
C ASN A 13 6.71 -3.65 0.36
N LEU A 14 7.81 -3.16 -0.22
CA LEU A 14 8.28 -1.77 -0.12
C LEU A 14 8.12 -1.00 -1.44
N THR A 15 7.36 -1.53 -2.40
CA THR A 15 7.19 -0.89 -3.70
C THR A 15 6.40 0.42 -3.58
N GLY A 16 6.82 1.43 -4.34
CA GLY A 16 6.11 2.69 -4.42
C GLY A 16 6.91 3.76 -5.17
N GLU A 17 6.23 4.47 -6.08
CA GLU A 17 6.79 5.65 -6.74
C GLU A 17 6.96 6.79 -5.72
N PRO A 18 8.07 7.54 -5.75
CA PRO A 18 8.23 8.74 -4.94
C PRO A 18 7.16 9.79 -5.26
N ILE A 19 6.60 10.41 -4.22
CA ILE A 19 5.56 11.44 -4.34
C ILE A 19 6.21 12.83 -4.51
N MET A 20 7.21 13.14 -3.68
CA MET A 20 7.92 14.42 -3.66
C MET A 20 9.10 14.39 -4.65
N VAL A 21 8.80 14.47 -5.94
CA VAL A 21 9.83 14.58 -6.98
C VAL A 21 9.97 16.05 -7.39
N PRO A 22 11.15 16.68 -7.22
CA PRO A 22 11.38 18.07 -7.64
C PRO A 22 10.97 18.28 -9.10
N PHE A 23 10.37 19.44 -9.40
CA PHE A 23 9.94 19.85 -10.74
C PHE A 23 8.86 18.97 -11.41
N LYS A 24 8.35 17.93 -10.73
CA LYS A 24 7.26 17.08 -11.25
C LYS A 24 5.93 17.61 -10.76
N ARG A 25 5.04 18.00 -11.68
CA ARG A 25 3.69 18.45 -11.33
C ARG A 25 2.87 17.29 -10.75
N PHE A 26 2.25 17.51 -9.60
CA PHE A 26 1.27 16.60 -9.02
C PHE A 26 -0.07 16.69 -9.78
N GLY A 27 -0.14 15.98 -10.91
CA GLY A 27 -1.32 15.87 -11.77
C GLY A 27 -1.84 14.44 -11.90
N SER A 28 -2.87 14.26 -12.73
CA SER A 28 -3.51 12.95 -12.99
C SER A 28 -2.51 11.85 -13.35
N ASN A 29 -1.56 12.14 -14.23
CA ASN A 29 -0.54 11.17 -14.66
C ASN A 29 0.35 10.70 -13.48
N LEU A 30 0.73 11.61 -12.57
CA LEU A 30 1.53 11.23 -11.40
C LEU A 30 0.66 10.45 -10.40
N LYS A 31 -0.58 10.88 -10.15
CA LYS A 31 -1.53 10.16 -9.30
C LYS A 31 -1.76 8.73 -9.78
N GLN A 32 -1.93 8.52 -11.09
CA GLN A 32 -2.08 7.20 -11.68
C GLN A 32 -0.81 6.34 -11.50
N LYS A 33 0.39 6.91 -11.72
CA LYS A 33 1.65 6.20 -11.45
C LYS A 33 1.80 5.80 -9.98
N ILE A 34 1.48 6.72 -9.07
CA ILE A 34 1.47 6.46 -7.62
C ILE A 34 0.53 5.31 -7.29
N TRP A 35 -0.71 5.34 -7.81
CA TRP A 35 -1.70 4.29 -7.58
C TRP A 35 -1.22 2.95 -8.13
N ILE A 36 -0.74 2.89 -9.38
CA ILE A 36 -0.24 1.65 -10.01
C ILE A 36 0.95 1.08 -9.20
N SER A 37 1.90 1.94 -8.81
CA SER A 37 3.12 1.52 -8.08
C SER A 37 2.87 0.99 -6.68
N ARG A 38 1.67 1.20 -6.13
CA ARG A 38 1.26 0.84 -4.77
C ARG A 38 0.15 -0.19 -4.78
N VAL A 39 -1.02 0.20 -5.26
CA VAL A 39 -2.22 -0.64 -5.31
C VAL A 39 -2.05 -1.72 -6.38
N GLY A 40 -1.70 -1.35 -7.61
CA GLY A 40 -1.53 -2.30 -8.71
C GLY A 40 -0.44 -3.35 -8.45
N SER A 41 0.72 -2.92 -7.93
CA SER A 41 1.80 -3.84 -7.54
C SER A 41 1.39 -4.75 -6.38
N THR A 42 0.65 -4.22 -5.39
CA THR A 42 0.15 -5.02 -4.27
C THR A 42 -0.87 -6.05 -4.73
N MET A 43 -1.80 -5.69 -5.62
CA MET A 43 -2.76 -6.65 -6.21
C MET A 43 -2.02 -7.77 -6.94
N LEU A 44 -1.04 -7.43 -7.78
CA LEU A 44 -0.24 -8.41 -8.50
C LEU A 44 0.52 -9.36 -7.56
N LEU A 45 1.13 -8.82 -6.49
CA LEU A 45 1.80 -9.63 -5.48
C LEU A 45 0.80 -10.51 -4.72
N THR A 46 -0.39 -10.00 -4.41
CA THR A 46 -1.45 -10.77 -3.77
C THR A 46 -1.85 -11.97 -4.62
N ASP A 47 -2.10 -11.77 -5.90
CA ASP A 47 -2.48 -12.85 -6.83
C ASP A 47 -1.35 -13.89 -6.99
N LEU A 48 -0.11 -13.44 -7.08
CA LEU A 48 1.06 -14.33 -7.19
C LEU A 48 1.26 -15.15 -5.91
N LEU A 49 1.08 -14.54 -4.75
CA LEU A 49 1.18 -15.22 -3.46
C LEU A 49 0.01 -16.15 -3.19
N ASN A 50 -1.17 -15.86 -3.72
CA ASN A 50 -2.33 -16.75 -3.65
C ASN A 50 -2.22 -17.94 -4.61
N SER A 51 -1.48 -17.81 -5.71
CA SER A 51 -1.27 -18.90 -6.67
C SER A 51 -0.01 -19.73 -6.43
N THR A 52 0.98 -19.24 -5.67
CA THR A 52 2.20 -20.02 -5.36
C THR A 52 1.90 -21.22 -4.47
N LYS A 53 2.65 -22.32 -4.66
CA LYS A 53 2.55 -23.54 -3.85
C LYS A 53 3.15 -23.36 -2.46
N CYS A 54 4.30 -22.70 -2.37
CA CYS A 54 4.96 -22.38 -1.11
C CYS A 54 4.43 -21.04 -0.60
N LYS A 55 3.56 -21.09 0.42
CA LYS A 55 3.02 -19.89 1.06
C LYS A 55 4.02 -19.36 2.10
N PRO A 56 4.30 -18.04 2.13
CA PRO A 56 5.00 -17.46 3.26
C PRO A 56 4.10 -17.45 4.51
N ASP A 57 4.71 -17.36 5.68
CA ASP A 57 3.99 -17.24 6.95
C ASP A 57 3.38 -15.85 7.13
N VAL A 58 3.97 -14.84 6.48
CA VAL A 58 3.51 -13.45 6.59
C VAL A 58 3.79 -12.62 5.34
N PHE A 59 2.82 -11.77 5.00
CA PHE A 59 3.01 -10.65 4.07
C PHE A 59 2.89 -9.32 4.80
N ILE A 60 3.90 -8.48 4.65
CA ILE A 60 4.01 -7.17 5.27
C ILE A 60 3.97 -6.13 4.16
N THR A 61 3.07 -5.16 4.26
CA THR A 61 3.00 -4.02 3.33
C THR A 61 3.20 -2.73 4.11
N ILE A 62 4.04 -1.84 3.59
CA ILE A 62 4.20 -0.50 4.15
C ILE A 62 3.20 0.42 3.44
N THR A 63 2.35 1.08 4.21
CA THR A 63 1.39 2.09 3.73
C THR A 63 1.72 3.45 4.36
N SER A 64 0.83 4.42 4.23
CA SER A 64 1.08 5.79 4.69
C SER A 64 0.06 6.29 5.72
N THR A 65 0.52 7.09 6.67
CA THR A 65 -0.36 7.89 7.55
C THR A 65 -1.06 9.03 6.82
N ASP A 66 -0.66 9.37 5.59
CA ASP A 66 -1.30 10.41 4.76
C ASP A 66 -2.77 10.12 4.42
N MET A 67 -3.25 8.92 4.76
CA MET A 67 -4.67 8.57 4.62
C MET A 67 -5.57 9.27 5.64
N TYR A 68 -5.00 9.70 6.77
CA TYR A 68 -5.72 10.36 7.85
C TYR A 68 -5.94 11.85 7.56
N PRO A 69 -6.94 12.48 8.21
CA PRO A 69 -7.01 13.93 8.30
C PRO A 69 -5.73 14.53 8.90
N SER A 70 -5.49 15.80 8.61
CA SER A 70 -4.36 16.54 9.17
C SER A 70 -4.60 17.03 10.60
N ASP A 71 -5.83 16.96 11.09
CA ASP A 71 -6.28 17.48 12.38
C ASP A 71 -6.58 16.38 13.40
N GLY A 72 -6.11 16.59 14.63
CA GLY A 72 -6.40 15.68 15.74
C GLY A 72 -5.46 14.47 15.83
N VAL A 73 -5.88 13.48 16.60
CA VAL A 73 -5.13 12.24 16.85
C VAL A 73 -5.91 11.08 16.25
N HIS A 74 -5.26 10.33 15.38
CA HIS A 74 -5.85 9.18 14.70
C HIS A 74 -5.17 7.87 15.12
N THR A 75 -5.94 6.79 15.07
CA THR A 75 -5.48 5.42 15.30
C THR A 75 -5.86 4.55 14.11
N GLU A 76 -5.39 3.31 14.10
CA GLU A 76 -5.74 2.32 13.08
C GLU A 76 -7.25 2.07 12.96
N LYS A 77 -8.02 2.39 14.02
CA LYS A 77 -9.49 2.27 14.07
C LYS A 77 -10.23 3.41 13.37
N PHE A 78 -9.53 4.42 12.86
CA PHE A 78 -10.15 5.52 12.13
C PHE A 78 -10.87 5.00 10.87
N ILE A 79 -12.12 5.43 10.69
CA ILE A 79 -12.94 5.12 9.52
C ILE A 79 -13.15 6.43 8.74
N PRO A 80 -12.60 6.55 7.51
CA PRO A 80 -12.80 7.73 6.68
C PRO A 80 -14.26 7.91 6.28
N SER A 81 -14.74 9.15 6.21
CA SER A 81 -16.07 9.45 5.66
C SER A 81 -16.06 9.37 4.13
N ASP A 82 -17.23 9.14 3.51
CA ASP A 82 -17.37 9.09 2.05
C ASP A 82 -16.81 10.36 1.38
N GLN A 83 -17.11 11.53 1.96
CA GLN A 83 -16.59 12.80 1.46
C GLN A 83 -15.06 12.84 1.44
N MET A 84 -14.39 12.31 2.48
CA MET A 84 -12.92 12.25 2.50
C MET A 84 -12.39 11.31 1.44
N ILE A 85 -13.04 10.16 1.25
CA ILE A 85 -12.66 9.17 0.24
C ILE A 85 -12.75 9.78 -1.16
N ASP A 86 -13.80 10.56 -1.42
CA ASP A 86 -14.04 11.14 -2.74
C ASP A 86 -13.17 12.37 -3.04
N CYS A 87 -12.85 13.16 -2.02
CA CYS A 87 -12.16 14.44 -2.19
C CYS A 87 -10.65 14.38 -1.92
N ASN A 88 -10.16 13.38 -1.17
CA ASN A 88 -8.75 13.24 -0.84
C ASN A 88 -8.12 12.00 -1.51
N PHE A 89 -7.24 12.26 -2.47
CA PHE A 89 -6.49 11.23 -3.17
C PHE A 89 -5.72 10.29 -2.23
N PHE A 90 -5.09 10.80 -1.17
CA PHE A 90 -4.26 9.99 -0.27
C PHE A 90 -5.10 9.11 0.67
N THR A 91 -6.26 9.62 1.11
CA THR A 91 -7.25 8.80 1.83
C THR A 91 -7.72 7.64 0.96
N ARG A 92 -8.16 7.92 -0.27
CA ARG A 92 -8.57 6.86 -1.22
C ARG A 92 -7.44 5.87 -1.48
N LEU A 93 -6.24 6.37 -1.78
CA LEU A 93 -5.07 5.57 -2.06
C LEU A 93 -4.73 4.64 -0.90
N GLY A 94 -4.74 5.14 0.34
CA GLY A 94 -4.45 4.34 1.53
C GLY A 94 -5.44 3.19 1.73
N ILE A 95 -6.74 3.48 1.53
CA ILE A 95 -7.78 2.45 1.57
C ILE A 95 -7.54 1.41 0.49
N ASP A 96 -7.52 1.81 -0.79
CA ASP A 96 -7.33 0.90 -1.93
C ASP A 96 -6.06 0.05 -1.76
N TRP A 97 -4.99 0.62 -1.22
CA TRP A 97 -3.72 -0.06 -0.99
C TRP A 97 -3.82 -1.14 0.10
N GLU A 98 -4.49 -0.85 1.22
CA GLU A 98 -4.73 -1.87 2.24
C GLU A 98 -5.70 -2.94 1.73
N GLU A 99 -6.72 -2.57 0.96
CA GLU A 99 -7.68 -3.50 0.35
C GLU A 99 -7.04 -4.45 -0.66
N ALA A 100 -6.10 -3.97 -1.46
CA ALA A 100 -5.33 -4.80 -2.41
C ALA A 100 -4.59 -5.97 -1.74
N SER A 101 -4.38 -5.88 -0.42
CA SER A 101 -3.76 -6.92 0.39
C SER A 101 -4.75 -7.76 1.21
N LYS A 102 -6.07 -7.51 1.18
CA LYS A 102 -7.03 -8.18 2.10
C LYS A 102 -7.22 -9.68 1.83
N ASN A 103 -7.02 -10.14 0.60
CA ASN A 103 -7.35 -11.51 0.20
C ASN A 103 -6.17 -12.48 0.38
N PHE A 104 -5.69 -12.71 1.60
CA PHE A 104 -4.67 -13.72 1.89
C PHE A 104 -5.20 -14.84 2.80
N LEU A 105 -4.68 -16.05 2.58
CA LEU A 105 -4.91 -17.20 3.48
C LEU A 105 -3.91 -17.27 4.64
N PHE A 106 -2.95 -16.34 4.69
CA PHE A 106 -1.88 -16.29 5.71
C PHE A 106 -1.79 -14.88 6.33
N ARG A 107 -0.95 -14.73 7.35
CA ARG A 107 -0.89 -13.50 8.16
C ARG A 107 -0.52 -12.29 7.30
N ARG A 108 -1.25 -11.21 7.50
CA ARG A 108 -1.05 -9.92 6.81
C ARG A 108 -0.81 -8.83 7.82
N ILE A 109 0.15 -7.95 7.53
CA ILE A 109 0.45 -6.78 8.35
C ILE A 109 0.54 -5.56 7.43
N SER A 110 -0.22 -4.51 7.76
CA SER A 110 -0.05 -3.18 7.18
C SER A 110 0.64 -2.29 8.21
N ILE A 111 1.75 -1.68 7.83
CA ILE A 111 2.46 -0.71 8.67
C ILE A 111 2.25 0.67 8.06
N ARG A 112 1.42 1.49 8.71
CA ARG A 112 1.18 2.88 8.30
C ARG A 112 2.35 3.73 8.77
N THR A 113 3.15 4.25 7.84
CA THR A 113 4.33 5.06 8.17
C THR A 113 4.14 6.51 7.76
N GLY A 114 4.79 7.43 8.48
CA GLY A 114 4.83 8.84 8.12
C GLY A 114 5.83 9.15 7.01
N LEU A 115 6.00 10.44 6.74
CA LEU A 115 7.03 10.92 5.81
C LEU A 115 8.43 10.53 6.29
N HIS A 116 9.14 9.78 5.45
CA HIS A 116 10.55 9.46 5.64
C HIS A 116 11.40 10.45 4.85
N TYR A 117 12.18 11.27 5.55
CA TYR A 117 13.26 12.05 4.95
C TYR A 117 14.51 11.19 4.91
N VAL A 118 14.99 10.89 3.71
CA VAL A 118 16.36 10.39 3.53
C VAL A 118 17.22 11.64 3.35
N ILE A 119 17.97 11.97 4.39
CA ILE A 119 18.93 13.08 4.44
C ILE A 119 20.21 12.67 3.73
#